data_AF-A0A927NZU0-F1
#
_entry.id   AF-A0A927NZU0-F1
#
_cell.length_a   1.000
_cell.length_b   1.000
_cell.length_c   1.000
_cell.angle_alpha   90.00
_cell.angle_beta   90.00
_cell.angle_gamma   90.00
#
_symmetry.space_group_name_H-M   'P 1'
#
loop_
_entity.id
_entity.type
_entity.pdbx_description
1 polymer ?
#
loop_
_entity_poly.entity_id
_entity_poly.type
_entity_poly.pdbx_seq_one_letter_code
_entity_poly.pdbx_strand_id
1 'polypeptide(L)'
;MIKVVLWILVAIIMIFVADRCGFLVLQMKRALMYTASMDGKKARFSACSGYTKRSLYFPESRIYHFELLQELTKGNVSVEILDYQKQQILLLDGETKTGDIDAQKGKRYCMIVRFKGATGRYEIDWQ
;
A
#
# COMPACT_ATOMS: atom_id res chain seq x y z
N MET A 1 34.39 -5.19 17.47
CA MET A 1 33.71 -6.01 16.43
C MET A 1 32.41 -6.65 16.92
N ILE A 2 32.38 -7.43 18.01
CA ILE A 2 31.16 -8.14 18.49
C ILE A 2 29.95 -7.21 18.75
N LYS A 3 30.16 -6.05 19.38
CA LYS A 3 29.07 -5.06 19.62
C LYS A 3 28.45 -4.54 18.31
N VAL A 4 29.26 -4.34 17.27
CA VAL A 4 28.78 -3.86 15.96
C VAL A 4 27.93 -4.93 15.29
N VAL A 5 28.36 -6.19 15.34
CA VAL A 5 27.60 -7.34 14.82
C VAL A 5 26.26 -7.50 15.55
N LEU A 6 26.23 -7.29 16.87
CA LEU A 6 25.00 -7.34 17.66
C LEU A 6 23.99 -6.26 17.23
N TRP A 7 24.44 -5.01 17.05
CA TRP A 7 23.60 -3.92 16.57
C TRP A 7 23.05 -4.17 15.15
N ILE A 8 23.86 -4.76 14.27
CA ILE A 8 23.43 -5.14 12.92
C ILE A 8 22.32 -6.21 12.98
N LEU A 9 22.48 -7.25 13.81
CA LEU A 9 21.47 -8.30 13.98
C LEU A 9 20.15 -7.73 14.53
N VAL A 10 20.21 -6.85 15.53
CA VAL A 10 19.03 -6.19 16.09
C VAL A 10 18.32 -5.32 15.03
N ALA A 11 19.08 -4.60 14.20
CA ALA A 11 18.51 -3.82 13.10
C ALA A 11 17.82 -4.71 12.05
N ILE A 12 18.40 -5.85 11.70
CA ILE A 12 17.81 -6.82 10.75
C ILE A 12 16.48 -7.36 11.31
N ILE A 13 16.44 -7.71 12.60
CA ILE A 13 15.21 -8.20 13.25
C ILE A 13 14.14 -7.11 13.25
N MET A 14 14.49 -5.86 13.59
CA MET A 14 13.55 -4.75 13.55
C MET A 14 12.97 -4.51 12.14
N ILE A 15 13.82 -4.53 11.10
CA ILE A 15 13.36 -4.39 9.71
C ILE A 15 12.43 -5.54 9.33
N PHE A 16 12.77 -6.78 9.71
CA PHE A 16 11.95 -7.94 9.44
C PHE A 16 10.58 -7.86 10.12
N VAL A 17 10.52 -7.41 11.38
CA VAL A 17 9.27 -7.19 12.11
C VAL A 17 8.46 -6.07 11.47
N ALA A 18 9.08 -4.94 11.14
CA ALA A 18 8.39 -3.81 10.49
C ALA A 18 7.78 -4.21 9.12
N ASP A 19 8.48 -5.07 8.39
CA ASP A 19 8.02 -5.62 7.13
C ASP A 19 6.82 -6.57 7.29
N ARG A 20 6.85 -7.43 8.31
CA ARG A 20 5.74 -8.34 8.68
C ARG A 20 4.52 -7.61 9.23
N CYS A 21 4.72 -6.52 9.96
CA CYS A 21 3.64 -5.70 10.53
C CYS A 21 3.07 -4.68 9.53
N GLY A 22 3.58 -4.62 8.29
CA GLY A 22 3.07 -3.71 7.26
C GLY A 22 3.47 -2.24 7.45
N PHE A 23 4.47 -1.95 8.29
CA PHE A 23 5.03 -0.61 8.50
C PHE A 23 6.03 -0.20 7.41
N LEU A 24 6.48 -1.15 6.59
CA LEU A 24 7.38 -0.84 5.50
C LEU A 24 6.61 -0.23 4.33
N VAL A 25 6.57 1.10 4.34
CA VAL A 25 5.96 1.92 3.31
C VAL A 25 7.08 2.53 2.45
N LEU A 26 7.19 2.09 1.21
CA LEU A 26 8.09 2.69 0.23
C LEU A 26 7.34 3.75 -0.57
N GLN A 27 7.97 4.90 -0.76
CA GLN A 27 7.34 6.06 -1.36
C GLN A 27 8.27 6.62 -2.44
N MET A 28 7.79 6.72 -3.68
CA MET A 28 8.50 7.41 -4.74
C MET A 28 7.50 8.29 -5.48
N LYS A 29 7.35 9.51 -4.99
CA LYS A 29 6.36 10.46 -5.52
C LYS A 29 6.87 11.89 -5.49
N ARG A 30 6.34 12.70 -6.39
CA ARG A 30 6.47 14.15 -6.44
C ARG A 30 5.08 14.72 -6.25
N ALA A 31 4.89 15.56 -5.25
CA ALA A 31 3.61 16.17 -4.96
C ALA A 31 3.83 17.57 -4.39
N LEU A 32 2.87 18.47 -4.62
CA LEU A 32 2.85 19.76 -3.94
C LEU A 32 2.41 19.59 -2.49
N MET A 33 1.42 18.73 -2.26
CA MET A 33 0.93 18.36 -0.93
C MET A 33 0.60 16.87 -0.90
N TYR A 34 0.93 16.20 0.20
CA TYR A 34 0.50 14.84 0.46
C TYR A 34 0.30 14.62 1.96
N THR A 35 -0.89 14.18 2.34
CA THR A 35 -1.23 13.80 3.72
C THR A 35 -1.96 12.46 3.67
N ALA A 36 -1.57 11.50 4.50
CA ALA A 36 -2.20 10.19 4.58
C ALA A 36 -2.39 9.77 6.03
N SER A 37 -3.40 8.93 6.27
CA SER A 37 -3.61 8.28 7.56
C SER A 37 -2.51 7.24 7.84
N MET A 38 -2.26 6.94 9.12
CA MET A 38 -1.22 5.97 9.52
C MET A 38 -1.49 4.55 8.97
N ASP A 39 -2.75 4.17 8.87
CA ASP A 39 -3.19 2.91 8.25
C ASP A 39 -3.09 2.93 6.71
N GLY A 40 -2.81 4.09 6.10
CA GLY A 40 -2.65 4.26 4.65
C GLY A 40 -3.93 4.05 3.84
N LYS A 41 -5.06 3.88 4.53
CA LYS A 41 -6.38 3.71 3.92
C LYS A 41 -6.89 5.02 3.32
N LYS A 42 -6.52 6.17 3.87
CA LYS A 42 -7.02 7.48 3.42
C LYS A 42 -5.86 8.40 3.07
N ALA A 43 -5.96 9.12 1.96
CA ALA A 43 -4.99 10.17 1.65
C ALA A 43 -5.61 11.33 0.88
N ARG A 44 -5.05 12.52 1.10
CA ARG A 44 -5.33 13.76 0.36
C ARG A 44 -4.04 14.30 -0.24
N PHE A 45 -4.11 14.72 -1.51
CA PHE A 45 -2.93 15.06 -2.29
C PHE A 45 -3.22 16.12 -3.35
N SER A 46 -2.19 16.87 -3.74
CA SER A 46 -2.24 17.89 -4.78
C SER A 46 -1.04 17.78 -5.72
N ALA A 47 -1.30 17.81 -7.03
CA ALA A 47 -0.33 17.63 -8.11
C ALA A 47 0.62 16.43 -7.90
N CYS A 48 0.07 15.29 -7.46
CA CYS A 48 0.84 14.11 -7.09
C CYS A 48 1.10 13.20 -8.30
N SER A 49 2.36 12.82 -8.50
CA SER A 49 2.80 11.86 -9.51
C SER A 49 3.80 10.87 -8.90
N GLY A 50 3.63 9.58 -9.16
CA GLY A 50 4.50 8.53 -8.64
C GLY A 50 3.70 7.42 -7.96
N TYR A 51 4.26 6.78 -6.94
CA TYR A 51 3.60 5.70 -6.23
C TYR A 51 3.92 5.65 -4.73
N THR A 52 2.99 5.06 -3.99
CA THR A 52 3.19 4.55 -2.64
C THR A 52 3.11 3.03 -2.69
N LYS A 53 3.94 2.33 -1.92
CA LYS A 53 3.96 0.87 -1.83
C LYS A 53 3.91 0.46 -0.37
N ARG A 54 2.95 -0.40 -0.02
CA ARG A 54 2.74 -0.88 1.35
C ARG A 54 2.55 -2.39 1.36
N SER A 55 3.15 -3.06 2.33
CA SER A 55 2.89 -4.48 2.53
C SER A 55 1.55 -4.69 3.24
N LEU A 56 0.73 -5.59 2.74
CA LEU A 56 -0.51 -6.02 3.34
C LEU A 56 -0.31 -7.40 3.98
N TYR A 57 -0.87 -7.55 5.18
CA TYR A 57 -0.92 -8.81 5.91
C TYR A 57 -2.36 -9.11 6.30
N PHE A 58 -2.83 -10.29 5.95
CA PHE A 58 -4.17 -10.75 6.28
C PHE A 58 -4.09 -11.76 7.44
N PRO A 59 -4.85 -11.55 8.53
CA PRO A 59 -4.82 -12.42 9.70
C PRO A 59 -5.43 -13.81 9.44
N GLU A 60 -6.34 -13.91 8.47
CA GLU A 60 -7.13 -15.10 8.15
C GLU A 60 -7.02 -15.42 6.65
N SER A 61 -7.17 -16.70 6.30
CA SER A 61 -7.32 -17.12 4.92
C SER A 61 -8.79 -17.00 4.53
N ARG A 62 -9.14 -15.97 3.77
CA ARG A 62 -10.50 -15.72 3.30
C ARG A 62 -10.51 -14.81 2.08
N ILE A 63 -11.68 -14.71 1.46
CA ILE A 63 -11.94 -13.70 0.45
C ILE A 63 -12.07 -12.35 1.16
N TYR A 64 -11.28 -11.37 0.73
CA TYR A 64 -11.37 -9.99 1.18
C TYR A 64 -11.97 -9.14 0.08
N HIS A 65 -12.99 -8.37 0.41
CA HIS A 65 -13.62 -7.42 -0.50
C HIS A 65 -12.96 -6.06 -0.36
N PHE A 66 -12.42 -5.52 -1.46
CA PHE A 66 -11.82 -4.19 -1.49
C PHE A 66 -12.77 -3.19 -2.12
N GLU A 67 -12.81 -1.99 -1.54
CA GLU A 67 -13.55 -0.85 -2.07
C GLU A 67 -12.67 0.39 -2.09
N LEU A 68 -12.60 1.03 -3.27
CA LEU A 68 -11.89 2.27 -3.53
C LEU A 68 -12.89 3.40 -3.77
N LEU A 69 -12.90 4.35 -2.83
CA LEU A 69 -13.56 5.63 -2.97
C LEU A 69 -12.54 6.68 -3.38
N GLN A 70 -12.84 7.44 -4.42
CA GLN A 70 -11.98 8.51 -4.89
C GLN A 70 -12.78 9.73 -5.30
N GLU A 71 -12.27 10.89 -4.91
CA GLU A 71 -12.78 12.19 -5.29
C GLU A 71 -11.63 12.99 -5.87
N LEU A 72 -11.52 12.94 -7.19
CA LEU A 72 -10.45 13.57 -7.95
C LEU A 72 -10.98 14.78 -8.70
N THR A 73 -10.27 15.90 -8.60
CA THR A 73 -10.50 17.09 -9.44
C THR A 73 -9.67 17.03 -10.72
N LYS A 74 -8.52 16.35 -10.68
CA LYS A 74 -7.60 16.23 -11.82
C LYS A 74 -6.76 14.97 -11.71
N GLY A 75 -6.37 14.40 -12.86
CA GLY A 75 -5.45 13.26 -12.96
C GLY A 75 -6.13 11.94 -12.63
N ASN A 76 -5.34 10.91 -12.33
CA ASN A 76 -5.84 9.57 -12.04
C ASN A 76 -5.10 8.93 -10.86
N VAL A 77 -5.83 8.12 -10.09
CA VAL A 77 -5.32 7.27 -9.02
C VAL A 77 -5.74 5.83 -9.27
N SER A 78 -4.78 4.92 -9.19
CA SER A 78 -5.04 3.48 -9.23
C SER A 78 -4.42 2.78 -8.04
N VAL A 79 -5.06 1.71 -7.58
CA VAL A 79 -4.58 0.83 -6.53
C VAL A 79 -4.38 -0.57 -7.10
N GLU A 80 -3.15 -1.04 -7.08
CA GLU A 80 -2.77 -2.38 -7.50
C GLU A 80 -2.49 -3.22 -6.26
N ILE A 81 -3.06 -4.42 -6.18
CA ILE A 81 -2.64 -5.44 -5.22
C ILE A 81 -1.82 -6.48 -5.96
N LEU A 82 -0.60 -6.70 -5.46
CA LEU A 82 0.29 -7.74 -5.92
C LEU A 82 0.36 -8.87 -4.90
N ASP A 83 0.50 -10.10 -5.39
CA ASP A 83 0.78 -11.27 -4.57
C ASP A 83 2.27 -11.37 -4.17
N TYR A 84 2.62 -12.47 -3.51
CA TYR A 84 4.00 -12.78 -3.10
C TYR A 84 4.96 -13.00 -4.28
N GLN A 85 4.44 -13.36 -5.46
CA GLN A 85 5.20 -13.48 -6.71
C GLN A 85 5.30 -12.14 -7.46
N LYS A 86 4.75 -11.05 -6.89
CA LYS A 86 4.64 -9.72 -7.51
C LYS A 86 3.73 -9.71 -8.75
N GLN A 87 2.86 -10.70 -8.90
CA GLN A 87 1.83 -10.70 -9.92
C GLN A 87 0.65 -9.85 -9.46
N GLN A 88 0.11 -9.04 -10.36
CA GLN A 88 -1.08 -8.24 -10.07
C GLN A 88 -2.29 -9.16 -9.98
N ILE A 89 -2.94 -9.15 -8.83
CA ILE A 89 -4.15 -9.94 -8.57
C ILE A 89 -5.41 -9.07 -8.49
N LEU A 90 -5.25 -7.77 -8.24
CA LEU A 90 -6.35 -6.82 -8.24
C LEU A 90 -5.86 -5.45 -8.73
N LEU A 91 -6.69 -4.76 -9.50
CA LEU A 91 -6.50 -3.38 -9.92
C LEU A 91 -7.82 -2.63 -9.70
N LEU A 92 -7.76 -1.57 -8.89
CA LEU A 92 -8.86 -0.65 -8.66
C LEU A 92 -8.50 0.73 -9.19
N ASP A 93 -9.42 1.39 -9.87
CA ASP A 93 -9.23 2.72 -10.44
C ASP A 93 -10.57 3.45 -10.62
N GLY A 94 -10.61 4.45 -11.50
CA GLY A 94 -11.81 5.24 -11.78
C GLY A 94 -12.99 4.43 -12.32
N GLU A 95 -12.71 3.34 -13.03
CA GLU A 95 -13.71 2.47 -13.66
C GLU A 95 -14.06 1.30 -12.74
N THR A 96 -13.04 0.66 -12.16
CA THR A 96 -13.22 -0.49 -11.28
C THR A 96 -13.00 -0.09 -9.83
N LYS A 97 -14.08 0.17 -9.10
CA LYS A 97 -13.99 0.65 -7.70
C LYS A 97 -13.92 -0.48 -6.67
N THR A 98 -14.35 -1.68 -7.02
CA THR A 98 -14.43 -2.81 -6.09
C THR A 98 -13.79 -4.05 -6.67
N GLY A 99 -13.33 -4.95 -5.81
CA GLY A 99 -12.94 -6.29 -6.24
C GLY A 99 -12.44 -7.17 -5.10
N ASP A 100 -12.37 -8.46 -5.39
CA ASP A 100 -12.10 -9.49 -4.40
C ASP A 100 -10.72 -10.09 -4.57
N ILE A 101 -10.09 -10.46 -3.45
CA ILE A 101 -8.91 -11.31 -3.46
C ILE A 101 -9.12 -12.49 -2.52
N ASP A 102 -8.71 -13.68 -2.96
CA ASP A 102 -8.57 -14.84 -2.07
C ASP A 102 -7.22 -14.74 -1.34
N ALA A 103 -7.25 -14.17 -0.15
CA ALA A 103 -6.04 -13.96 0.64
C ALA A 103 -5.73 -15.20 1.48
N GLN A 104 -4.46 -15.59 1.52
CA GLN A 104 -3.98 -16.70 2.33
C GLN A 104 -3.20 -16.17 3.53
N LYS A 105 -3.56 -16.64 4.73
CA LYS A 105 -2.84 -16.33 5.97
C LYS A 105 -1.35 -16.64 5.85
N GLY A 106 -0.52 -15.73 6.33
CA GLY A 106 0.93 -15.90 6.31
C GLY A 106 1.59 -15.59 4.96
N LYS A 107 0.82 -15.42 3.88
CA LYS A 107 1.34 -14.89 2.61
C LYS A 107 1.43 -13.37 2.65
N ARG A 108 2.41 -12.86 1.91
CA ARG A 108 2.68 -11.44 1.80
C ARG A 108 2.00 -10.90 0.55
N TYR A 109 1.27 -9.81 0.74
CA TYR A 109 0.67 -9.05 -0.35
C TYR A 109 1.25 -7.64 -0.35
N CYS A 110 1.13 -6.97 -1.48
CA CYS A 110 1.66 -5.63 -1.64
C CYS A 110 0.63 -4.73 -2.32
N MET A 111 0.23 -3.67 -1.65
CA MET A 111 -0.59 -2.61 -2.22
C MET A 111 0.29 -1.52 -2.81
N ILE A 112 0.03 -1.13 -4.05
CA ILE A 112 0.68 -0.01 -4.72
C ILE A 112 -0.39 0.99 -5.10
N VAL A 113 -0.32 2.21 -4.55
CA VAL A 113 -1.17 3.32 -4.98
C VAL A 113 -0.37 4.18 -5.94
N ARG A 114 -0.80 4.27 -7.20
CA ARG A 114 -0.16 5.11 -8.22
C ARG A 114 -0.94 6.40 -8.44
N PHE A 115 -0.20 7.48 -8.65
CA PHE A 115 -0.72 8.80 -8.95
C PHE A 115 -0.19 9.26 -10.30
N LYS A 116 -1.07 9.77 -11.15
CA LYS A 116 -0.75 10.38 -12.45
C LYS A 116 -1.25 11.83 -12.47
N GLY A 117 -0.40 12.76 -12.00
CA GLY A 117 -0.74 14.19 -11.92
C GLY A 117 -2.00 14.47 -11.10
N ALA A 118 -2.26 13.65 -10.09
CA ALA A 118 -3.54 13.57 -9.41
C ALA A 118 -3.71 14.65 -8.35
N THR A 119 -4.91 15.19 -8.22
CA THR A 119 -5.31 16.14 -7.18
C THR A 119 -6.68 15.75 -6.65
N GLY A 120 -6.78 15.57 -5.33
CA GLY A 120 -8.00 15.11 -4.69
C GLY A 120 -7.74 14.28 -3.44
N ARG A 121 -8.62 13.32 -3.18
CA ARG A 121 -8.50 12.35 -2.10
C ARG A 121 -8.91 10.95 -2.54
N TYR A 122 -8.36 9.95 -1.87
CA TYR A 122 -8.84 8.57 -1.95
C TYR A 122 -9.04 8.00 -0.55
N GLU A 123 -9.96 7.05 -0.45
CA GLU A 123 -10.14 6.15 0.68
C GLU A 123 -10.24 4.72 0.15
N ILE A 124 -9.50 3.79 0.75
CA ILE A 124 -9.57 2.37 0.44
C ILE A 124 -9.86 1.60 1.71
N ASP A 125 -10.83 0.71 1.65
CA ASP A 125 -11.15 -0.21 2.73
C ASP A 125 -11.16 -1.65 2.23
N TRP A 126 -10.96 -2.59 3.16
CA TRP A 126 -11.10 -4.02 2.89
C TRP A 126 -11.62 -4.76 4.12
N GLN A 127 -12.52 -5.71 3.88
CA GLN A 127 -13.17 -6.53 4.90
C GLN A 127 -13.05 -8.01 4.56
#